data_AF-A0A2E1EAY8-F1
#
_entry.id   AF-A0A2E1EAY8-F1
#
_cell.length_a   1.000
_cell.length_b   1.000
_cell.length_c   1.000
_cell.angle_alpha   90.00
_cell.angle_beta   90.00
_cell.angle_gamma   90.00
#
_symmetry.space_group_name_H-M   'P 1'
#
loop_
_entity.id
_entity.type
_entity.pdbx_description
1 polymer ?
#
loop_
_entity_poly.entity_id
_entity_poly.type
_entity_poly.pdbx_seq_one_letter_code
_entity_poly.pdbx_strand_id
1 'polypeptide(L)'
;MNRFEFTSSLLIASIGISSNSTFLNLKQKNPLLIGKGYPELNKGEIKILKTVNLKFNQMKNAAKKEGINMKIVSGYRSFNRQRLIWNRKFLYNEKQGLNPLENINKIIKYSTIPGTSRHHWGTDIDIIDKNHNIKGDLLLEKNFYNNSFEPLRVWMEKNSYKFGFLLPYTKDLNRNGFLYEPWHYSYSELSIPFLKEYIKHKMIEEIYDPEILGINKLTKSFLKEYQEKFILGINKKLLF
;
A
#
# COMPACT_ATOMS: atom_id res chain seq x y z
N MET A 1 60.86 -19.27 22.24
CA MET A 1 61.13 -20.55 22.94
C MET A 1 60.88 -20.32 24.43
N ASN A 2 60.34 -21.33 25.13
CA ASN A 2 59.69 -21.36 26.47
C ASN A 2 58.24 -20.83 26.47
N ARG A 3 57.17 -21.65 26.45
CA ARG A 3 56.72 -22.88 27.17
C ARG A 3 56.46 -22.68 28.66
N PHE A 4 55.19 -22.51 29.02
CA PHE A 4 54.51 -23.23 30.10
C PHE A 4 53.02 -23.36 29.75
N GLU A 5 52.57 -24.60 29.59
CA GLU A 5 51.15 -25.01 29.54
C GLU A 5 50.60 -25.07 30.98
N PHE A 6 49.29 -24.84 31.18
CA PHE A 6 48.46 -25.67 32.06
C PHE A 6 46.94 -25.43 31.81
N THR A 7 46.31 -26.47 31.27
CA THR A 7 44.95 -27.02 31.47
C THR A 7 43.69 -26.14 31.56
N SER A 8 42.83 -26.34 30.56
CA SER A 8 41.39 -26.64 30.61
C SER A 8 40.56 -26.25 31.85
N SER A 9 39.59 -25.36 31.61
CA SER A 9 38.26 -25.45 32.21
C SER A 9 37.23 -25.03 31.16
N LEU A 10 36.43 -26.00 30.70
CA LEU A 10 35.21 -25.75 29.94
C LEU A 10 34.26 -24.91 30.82
N LEU A 11 33.97 -23.70 30.36
CA LEU A 11 32.73 -23.01 30.73
C LEU A 11 31.90 -22.91 29.44
N ILE A 12 30.95 -23.83 29.34
CA ILE A 12 29.80 -23.71 28.44
C ILE A 12 29.03 -22.49 28.93
N ALA A 13 29.39 -21.32 28.42
CA ALA A 13 28.52 -20.15 28.46
C ALA A 13 27.42 -20.42 27.44
N SER A 14 26.27 -20.85 27.95
CA SER A 14 25.00 -20.79 27.24
C SER A 14 24.79 -19.35 26.77
N ILE A 15 25.14 -19.10 25.50
CA ILE A 15 24.72 -17.89 24.80
C ILE A 15 23.21 -18.02 24.68
N GLY A 16 22.52 -17.44 25.66
CA GLY A 16 21.12 -17.10 25.53
C GLY A 16 21.02 -16.22 24.29
N ILE A 17 20.48 -16.79 23.23
CA ILE A 17 20.03 -16.04 22.07
C ILE A 17 18.91 -15.16 22.61
N SER A 18 19.25 -13.94 23.02
CA SER A 18 18.27 -12.89 23.23
C SER A 18 17.69 -12.63 21.86
N SER A 19 16.55 -13.24 21.58
CA SER A 19 15.66 -12.81 20.53
C SER A 19 15.38 -11.33 20.80
N ASN A 20 16.08 -10.45 20.10
CA ASN A 20 15.64 -9.07 19.92
C ASN A 20 14.38 -9.13 19.06
N SER A 21 13.31 -9.62 19.65
CA SER A 21 11.97 -9.22 19.28
C SER A 21 11.94 -7.73 19.52
N THR A 22 12.02 -6.98 18.43
CA THR A 22 11.53 -5.60 18.37
C THR A 22 10.05 -5.64 18.73
N PHE A 23 9.77 -5.73 20.03
CA PHE A 23 8.52 -5.30 20.60
C PHE A 23 8.47 -3.80 20.33
N LEU A 24 7.80 -3.46 19.22
CA LEU A 24 7.36 -2.10 18.96
C LEU A 24 6.76 -1.57 20.26
N ASN A 25 7.29 -0.46 20.73
CA ASN A 25 6.77 0.24 21.89
C ASN A 25 5.33 0.71 21.55
N LEU A 26 4.33 -0.06 21.98
CA LEU A 26 2.89 0.03 21.63
C LEU A 26 2.21 1.36 22.03
N LYS A 27 2.95 2.36 22.52
CA LYS A 27 2.45 3.70 22.88
C LYS A 27 2.75 4.78 21.84
N GLN A 28 3.72 4.59 20.94
CA GLN A 28 4.07 5.65 19.98
C GLN A 28 3.32 5.46 18.66
N LYS A 29 2.58 6.50 18.23
CA LYS A 29 1.93 6.52 16.91
C LYS A 29 3.00 6.35 15.84
N ASN A 30 2.86 5.34 14.99
CA ASN A 30 3.84 5.02 13.96
C ASN A 30 3.67 5.95 12.75
N PRO A 31 4.60 6.90 12.48
CA PRO A 31 4.47 7.84 11.37
C PRO A 31 4.49 7.17 9.99
N LEU A 32 4.96 5.92 9.91
CA LEU A 32 4.89 5.10 8.68
C LEU A 32 3.44 4.91 8.21
N LEU A 33 2.50 4.74 9.15
CA LEU A 33 1.11 4.41 8.82
C LEU A 33 0.40 5.54 8.07
N ILE A 34 0.91 6.77 8.19
CA ILE A 34 0.46 7.95 7.44
C ILE A 34 1.49 8.41 6.39
N GLY A 35 2.50 7.59 6.08
CA GLY A 35 3.49 7.90 5.04
C GLY A 35 4.51 8.99 5.39
N LYS A 36 4.60 9.37 6.66
CA LYS A 36 5.61 10.31 7.19
C LYS A 36 6.83 9.58 7.78
N GLY A 37 6.84 8.24 7.76
CA GLY A 37 7.95 7.39 8.21
C GLY A 37 8.92 6.98 7.11
N TYR A 38 9.92 6.19 7.49
CA TYR A 38 10.99 5.71 6.60
C TYR A 38 11.07 4.17 6.64
N PRO A 39 10.24 3.46 5.84
CA PRO A 39 10.27 2.01 5.82
C PRO A 39 11.54 1.48 5.15
N GLU A 40 11.95 0.26 5.51
CA GLU A 40 13.00 -0.44 4.79
C GLU A 40 12.53 -0.96 3.43
N LEU A 41 12.82 -0.20 2.38
CA LEU A 41 12.40 -0.48 1.02
C LEU A 41 13.46 -1.26 0.24
N ASN A 42 13.04 -1.92 -0.84
CA ASN A 42 13.94 -2.54 -1.82
C ASN A 42 14.80 -1.48 -2.56
N LYS A 43 15.88 -1.94 -3.22
CA LYS A 43 16.77 -1.08 -4.01
C LYS A 43 16.29 -0.82 -5.44
N GLY A 44 15.17 -1.40 -5.86
CA GLY A 44 14.61 -1.26 -7.22
C GLY A 44 14.10 0.16 -7.54
N GLU A 45 13.74 0.37 -8.81
CA GLU A 45 13.16 1.63 -9.31
C GLU A 45 11.83 1.93 -8.62
N ILE A 46 10.91 0.97 -8.62
CA ILE A 46 9.70 1.06 -7.81
C ILE A 46 9.98 0.52 -6.41
N LYS A 47 9.83 1.42 -5.43
CA LYS A 47 10.07 1.13 -4.02
C LYS A 47 8.90 0.38 -3.42
N ILE A 48 9.17 -0.70 -2.70
CA ILE A 48 8.22 -1.47 -1.87
C ILE A 48 8.97 -2.13 -0.72
N LEU A 49 8.27 -2.64 0.30
CA LEU A 49 8.93 -3.38 1.39
C LEU A 49 9.69 -4.59 0.82
N LYS A 50 10.85 -4.90 1.41
CA LYS A 50 11.68 -6.04 0.99
C LYS A 50 10.90 -7.36 0.95
N THR A 51 10.07 -7.63 1.96
CA THR A 51 9.20 -8.82 2.03
C THR A 51 8.19 -8.87 0.88
N VAL A 52 7.56 -7.74 0.57
CA VAL A 52 6.58 -7.61 -0.52
C VAL A 52 7.28 -7.85 -1.87
N ASN A 53 8.49 -7.35 -2.05
CA ASN A 53 9.30 -7.58 -3.25
C ASN A 53 9.63 -9.06 -3.46
N LEU A 54 9.98 -9.78 -2.39
CA LEU A 54 10.24 -11.22 -2.46
C LEU A 54 8.99 -12.00 -2.93
N LYS A 55 7.83 -11.71 -2.32
CA LYS A 55 6.56 -12.36 -2.67
C LYS A 55 6.07 -11.99 -4.06
N PHE A 56 6.24 -10.73 -4.45
CA PHE A 56 5.94 -10.28 -5.80
C PHE A 56 6.79 -11.01 -6.85
N ASN A 57 8.08 -11.23 -6.60
CA ASN A 57 8.94 -11.98 -7.53
C ASN A 57 8.50 -13.44 -7.69
N GLN A 58 8.03 -14.08 -6.62
CA GLN A 58 7.45 -15.43 -6.70
C GLN A 58 6.17 -15.43 -7.57
N MET A 59 5.27 -14.49 -7.31
CA MET A 59 4.04 -14.31 -8.10
C MET A 59 4.33 -14.04 -9.57
N LYS A 60 5.27 -13.12 -9.85
CA LYS A 60 5.71 -12.77 -11.19
C LYS A 60 6.32 -13.96 -11.94
N ASN A 61 7.12 -14.79 -11.27
CA ASN A 61 7.70 -15.98 -11.87
C ASN A 61 6.63 -17.03 -12.21
N ALA A 62 5.60 -17.18 -11.38
CA ALA A 62 4.48 -18.06 -11.68
C ALA A 62 3.67 -17.55 -12.89
N ALA A 63 3.31 -16.26 -12.89
CA ALA A 63 2.59 -15.63 -14.00
C ALA A 63 3.34 -15.73 -15.33
N LYS A 64 4.68 -15.57 -15.31
CA LYS A 64 5.52 -15.68 -16.50
C LYS A 64 5.43 -17.05 -17.18
N LYS A 65 5.24 -18.13 -16.40
CA LYS A 65 5.06 -19.49 -16.96
C LYS A 65 3.76 -19.65 -17.73
N GLU A 66 2.79 -18.77 -17.47
CA GLU A 66 1.51 -18.70 -18.18
C GLU A 66 1.47 -17.53 -19.18
N GLY A 67 2.65 -17.02 -19.60
CA GLY A 67 2.78 -16.00 -20.64
C GLY A 67 2.55 -14.55 -20.17
N ILE A 68 2.29 -14.31 -18.88
CA ILE A 68 1.99 -12.96 -18.36
C ILE A 68 3.25 -12.29 -17.83
N ASN A 69 3.56 -11.08 -18.31
CA ASN A 69 4.79 -10.37 -17.99
C ASN A 69 4.55 -9.19 -17.04
N MET A 70 4.38 -9.49 -15.75
CA MET A 70 4.05 -8.46 -14.75
C MET A 70 5.13 -7.39 -14.59
N LYS A 71 4.68 -6.13 -14.53
CA LYS A 71 5.46 -4.97 -14.15
C LYS A 71 4.72 -4.16 -13.09
N ILE A 72 5.40 -3.87 -11.97
CA ILE A 72 4.92 -2.87 -11.02
C ILE A 72 5.15 -1.48 -11.64
N VAL A 73 4.12 -0.64 -11.62
CA VAL A 73 4.19 0.77 -12.06
C VAL A 73 4.03 1.77 -10.92
N SER A 74 3.59 1.32 -9.75
CA SER A 74 3.45 2.13 -8.55
C SER A 74 3.54 1.25 -7.30
N GLY A 75 4.24 1.74 -6.27
CA GLY A 75 4.54 1.05 -5.02
C GLY A 75 4.48 2.05 -3.86
N TYR A 76 5.47 2.04 -2.97
CA TYR A 76 5.57 3.00 -1.86
C TYR A 76 5.42 4.45 -2.32
N ARG A 77 4.57 5.19 -1.62
CA ARG A 77 4.40 6.64 -1.77
C ARG A 77 4.55 7.29 -0.40
N SER A 78 5.42 8.28 -0.27
CA SER A 78 5.45 9.12 0.94
C SER A 78 4.21 10.00 1.04
N PHE A 79 3.97 10.57 2.21
CA PHE A 79 2.94 11.58 2.44
C PHE A 79 3.08 12.74 1.44
N ASN A 80 4.30 13.29 1.29
CA ASN A 80 4.58 14.39 0.36
C ASN A 80 4.25 14.01 -1.10
N ARG A 81 4.60 12.79 -1.52
CA ARG A 81 4.26 12.33 -2.88
C ARG A 81 2.74 12.24 -3.07
N GLN A 82 2.01 11.75 -2.07
CA GLN A 82 0.55 11.69 -2.12
C GLN A 82 -0.08 13.09 -2.11
N ARG A 83 0.47 14.03 -1.33
CA ARG A 83 0.06 15.45 -1.31
C ARG A 83 0.18 16.10 -2.68
N LEU A 84 1.30 15.88 -3.39
CA LEU A 84 1.48 16.38 -4.75
C LEU A 84 0.43 15.81 -5.73
N ILE A 85 0.13 14.50 -5.64
CA ILE A 85 -0.90 13.87 -6.47
C ILE A 85 -2.28 14.46 -6.17
N TRP A 86 -2.61 14.60 -4.89
CA TRP A 86 -3.85 15.21 -4.42
C TRP A 86 -4.00 16.66 -4.92
N ASN A 87 -3.02 17.51 -4.65
CA ASN A 87 -3.05 18.92 -5.02
C ASN A 87 -3.15 19.11 -6.54
N ARG A 88 -2.45 18.28 -7.33
CA ARG A 88 -2.56 18.31 -8.80
C ARG A 88 -3.99 18.02 -9.26
N LYS A 89 -4.65 17.01 -8.68
CA LYS A 89 -6.05 16.66 -9.01
C LYS A 89 -7.01 17.77 -8.54
N PHE A 90 -6.76 18.34 -7.37
CA PHE A 90 -7.57 19.43 -6.81
C PHE A 90 -7.54 20.66 -7.73
N LEU A 91 -6.36 21.18 -8.06
CA LEU A 91 -6.20 22.33 -8.94
C LEU A 91 -6.78 22.06 -10.34
N TYR A 92 -6.63 20.85 -10.86
CA TYR A 92 -7.22 20.49 -12.15
C TYR A 92 -8.75 20.62 -12.12
N ASN A 93 -9.41 20.01 -11.15
CA ASN A 93 -10.87 20.05 -11.01
C ASN A 93 -11.40 21.44 -10.68
N GLU A 94 -10.67 22.23 -9.89
CA GLU A 94 -11.02 23.62 -9.57
C GLU A 94 -11.00 24.48 -10.83
N LYS A 95 -10.01 24.30 -11.73
CA LYS A 95 -10.00 24.93 -13.06
C LYS A 95 -11.17 24.50 -13.95
N GLN A 96 -11.82 23.38 -13.65
CA GLN A 96 -13.06 22.94 -14.32
C GLN A 96 -14.33 23.47 -13.62
N GLY A 97 -14.20 24.37 -12.65
CA GLY A 97 -15.31 25.02 -11.96
C GLY A 97 -15.90 24.25 -10.77
N LEU A 98 -15.27 23.16 -10.33
CA LEU A 98 -15.79 22.41 -9.18
C LEU A 98 -15.52 23.15 -7.87
N ASN A 99 -16.55 23.26 -7.03
CA ASN A 99 -16.37 23.80 -5.69
C ASN A 99 -15.55 22.83 -4.80
N PRO A 100 -14.96 23.28 -3.69
CA PRO A 100 -14.02 22.46 -2.91
C PRO A 100 -14.58 21.10 -2.43
N LEU A 101 -15.84 21.03 -2.03
CA LEU A 101 -16.43 19.78 -1.51
C LEU A 101 -16.74 18.79 -2.65
N GLU A 102 -17.30 19.27 -3.76
CA GLU A 102 -17.49 18.47 -4.98
C GLU A 102 -16.17 17.94 -5.52
N ASN A 103 -15.13 18.79 -5.48
CA ASN A 103 -13.79 18.44 -5.90
C ASN A 103 -13.21 17.30 -5.05
N ILE A 104 -13.27 17.43 -3.72
CA ILE A 104 -12.87 16.36 -2.79
C ILE A 104 -13.63 15.07 -3.09
N ASN A 105 -14.96 15.13 -3.19
CA ASN A 105 -15.80 13.97 -3.48
C ASN A 105 -15.46 13.32 -4.84
N LYS A 106 -15.06 14.10 -5.83
CA LYS A 106 -14.58 13.58 -7.13
C LYS A 106 -13.21 12.92 -7.01
N ILE A 107 -12.28 13.50 -6.26
CA ILE A 107 -10.92 12.95 -6.08
C ILE A 107 -10.97 11.62 -5.34
N ILE A 108 -11.73 11.53 -4.25
CA ILE A 108 -11.78 10.33 -3.39
C ILE A 108 -12.41 9.11 -4.04
N LYS A 109 -12.99 9.23 -5.24
CA LYS A 109 -13.42 8.07 -6.04
C LYS A 109 -12.25 7.15 -6.45
N TYR A 110 -11.06 7.73 -6.66
CA TYR A 110 -9.87 7.03 -7.18
C TYR A 110 -8.55 7.48 -6.53
N SER A 111 -8.58 8.34 -5.50
CA SER A 111 -7.36 8.82 -4.86
C SER A 111 -7.53 9.10 -3.39
N THR A 112 -6.50 8.81 -2.62
CA THR A 112 -6.54 8.90 -1.16
C THR A 112 -6.15 10.29 -0.69
N ILE A 113 -6.74 10.73 0.42
CA ILE A 113 -6.25 11.87 1.18
C ILE A 113 -4.79 11.57 1.61
N PRO A 114 -3.85 12.53 1.56
CA PRO A 114 -2.50 12.29 2.06
C PRO A 114 -2.53 11.81 3.52
N GLY A 115 -1.86 10.70 3.81
CA GLY A 115 -1.93 10.02 5.11
C GLY A 115 -2.88 8.82 5.14
N THR A 116 -3.78 8.64 4.17
CA THR A 116 -4.72 7.50 4.14
C THR A 116 -4.39 6.46 3.07
N SER A 117 -3.34 6.68 2.26
CA SER A 117 -2.97 5.76 1.20
C SER A 117 -2.36 4.47 1.74
N ARG A 118 -2.84 3.32 1.27
CA ARG A 118 -2.19 2.02 1.55
C ARG A 118 -0.79 1.93 0.93
N HIS A 119 -0.49 2.72 -0.11
CA HIS A 119 0.87 2.82 -0.63
C HIS A 119 1.86 3.44 0.36
N HIS A 120 1.40 4.16 1.39
CA HIS A 120 2.27 4.62 2.48
C HIS A 120 2.97 3.47 3.19
N TRP A 121 2.37 2.30 3.17
CA TRP A 121 2.86 1.13 3.88
C TRP A 121 3.91 0.35 3.08
N GLY A 122 4.03 0.61 1.77
CA GLY A 122 4.87 -0.18 0.88
C GLY A 122 4.40 -1.63 0.70
N THR A 123 3.18 -1.94 1.14
CA THR A 123 2.51 -3.26 1.00
C THR A 123 1.67 -3.37 -0.26
N ASP A 124 1.34 -2.25 -0.88
CA ASP A 124 0.39 -2.17 -1.97
C ASP A 124 1.12 -1.78 -3.27
N ILE A 125 0.72 -2.41 -4.37
CA ILE A 125 1.34 -2.31 -5.69
C ILE A 125 0.29 -2.18 -6.79
N ASP A 126 0.58 -1.33 -7.79
CA ASP A 126 -0.17 -1.28 -9.03
C ASP A 126 0.59 -2.03 -10.12
N ILE A 127 -0.07 -3.00 -10.75
CA ILE A 127 0.55 -3.95 -11.68
C ILE A 127 -0.09 -3.85 -13.07
N ILE A 128 0.74 -3.90 -14.11
CA ILE A 128 0.32 -4.02 -15.51
C ILE A 128 1.03 -5.19 -16.20
N ASP A 129 0.57 -5.55 -17.39
CA ASP A 129 1.24 -6.52 -18.26
C ASP A 129 2.16 -5.80 -19.23
N LYS A 130 3.47 -6.04 -19.13
CA LYS A 130 4.49 -5.43 -19.99
C LYS A 130 4.38 -5.89 -21.44
N ASN A 131 3.68 -6.98 -21.73
CA ASN A 131 3.51 -7.46 -23.11
C ASN A 131 2.65 -6.52 -23.98
N HIS A 132 1.87 -5.63 -23.36
CA HIS A 132 0.97 -4.73 -24.07
C HIS A 132 1.47 -3.29 -23.98
N ASN A 133 1.48 -2.60 -25.13
CA ASN A 133 1.89 -1.20 -25.21
C ASN A 133 0.67 -0.28 -25.35
N ILE A 134 0.12 0.14 -24.21
CA ILE A 134 -1.02 1.07 -24.16
C ILE A 134 -0.50 2.51 -24.07
N LYS A 135 -1.01 3.39 -24.93
CA LYS A 135 -0.72 4.83 -24.87
C LYS A 135 -1.58 5.53 -23.82
N GLY A 136 -1.01 6.50 -23.12
CA GLY A 136 -1.73 7.32 -22.14
C GLY A 136 -1.74 6.71 -20.74
N ASP A 137 -2.85 6.89 -20.02
CA ASP A 137 -2.98 6.36 -18.66
C ASP A 137 -3.19 4.84 -18.67
N LEU A 138 -2.30 4.15 -17.96
CA LEU A 138 -2.24 2.70 -17.89
C LEU A 138 -3.24 2.15 -16.87
N LEU A 139 -3.53 2.90 -15.81
CA LEU A 139 -4.35 2.47 -14.67
C LEU A 139 -5.80 2.91 -14.87
N LEU A 140 -6.40 2.43 -15.98
CA LEU A 140 -7.81 2.63 -16.31
C LEU A 140 -8.50 1.28 -16.39
N GLU A 141 -9.72 1.18 -15.85
CA GLU A 141 -10.46 -0.09 -15.78
C GLU A 141 -10.57 -0.74 -17.15
N LYS A 142 -10.92 0.04 -18.18
CA LYS A 142 -11.05 -0.42 -19.57
C LYS A 142 -9.81 -1.13 -20.12
N ASN A 143 -8.61 -0.81 -19.63
CA ASN A 143 -7.37 -1.42 -20.09
C ASN A 143 -7.24 -2.87 -19.58
N PHE A 144 -7.99 -3.27 -18.56
CA PHE A 144 -8.01 -4.62 -17.99
C PHE A 144 -9.15 -5.49 -18.54
N TYR A 145 -9.73 -5.06 -19.67
CA TYR A 145 -10.74 -5.74 -20.47
C TYR A 145 -10.32 -5.76 -21.94
N ASN A 146 -11.00 -6.58 -22.74
CA ASN A 146 -10.84 -6.65 -24.19
C ASN A 146 -9.39 -6.95 -24.62
N ASN A 147 -8.84 -8.04 -24.08
CA ASN A 147 -7.52 -8.62 -24.42
C ASN A 147 -6.27 -7.79 -24.06
N SER A 148 -6.37 -6.56 -23.56
CA SER A 148 -5.19 -5.75 -23.20
C SER A 148 -4.50 -6.27 -21.92
N PHE A 149 -4.79 -5.72 -20.75
CA PHE A 149 -4.35 -6.28 -19.46
C PHE A 149 -5.35 -7.32 -18.91
N GLU A 150 -6.31 -7.76 -19.72
CA GLU A 150 -7.31 -8.74 -19.32
C GLU A 150 -6.69 -10.10 -18.91
N PRO A 151 -5.73 -10.69 -19.64
CA PRO A 151 -5.08 -11.93 -19.20
C PRO A 151 -4.43 -11.78 -17.82
N LEU A 152 -3.79 -10.64 -17.56
CA LEU A 152 -3.24 -10.31 -16.24
C LEU A 152 -4.34 -10.24 -15.17
N ARG A 153 -5.44 -9.51 -15.42
CA ARG A 153 -6.55 -9.39 -14.47
C ARG A 153 -7.10 -10.77 -14.09
N VAL A 154 -7.43 -11.59 -15.10
CA VAL A 154 -7.98 -12.94 -14.91
C VAL A 154 -7.03 -13.82 -14.11
N TRP A 155 -5.73 -13.78 -14.44
CA TRP A 155 -4.74 -14.56 -13.70
C TRP A 155 -4.61 -14.10 -12.25
N MET A 156 -4.61 -12.79 -12.01
CA MET A 156 -4.50 -12.24 -10.66
C MET A 156 -5.71 -12.60 -9.81
N GLU A 157 -6.92 -12.53 -10.34
CA GLU A 157 -8.16 -12.95 -9.64
C GLU A 157 -8.10 -14.43 -9.22
N LYS A 158 -7.49 -15.29 -10.04
CA LYS A 158 -7.36 -16.73 -9.78
C LYS A 158 -6.18 -17.11 -8.89
N ASN A 159 -5.08 -16.36 -8.92
CA ASN A 159 -3.79 -16.84 -8.38
C ASN A 159 -3.12 -15.92 -7.35
N SER A 160 -3.43 -14.62 -7.31
CA SER A 160 -2.70 -13.64 -6.47
C SER A 160 -2.70 -14.01 -4.98
N TYR A 161 -3.81 -14.55 -4.48
CA TYR A 161 -3.95 -14.93 -3.07
C TYR A 161 -2.95 -16.01 -2.64
N LYS A 162 -2.50 -16.88 -3.55
CA LYS A 162 -1.50 -17.92 -3.26
C LYS A 162 -0.14 -17.34 -2.86
N PHE A 163 0.09 -16.07 -3.22
CA PHE A 163 1.29 -15.30 -2.89
C PHE A 163 1.04 -14.23 -1.83
N GLY A 164 -0.13 -14.25 -1.18
CA GLY A 164 -0.53 -13.30 -0.14
C GLY A 164 -1.07 -11.96 -0.65
N PHE A 165 -1.21 -11.78 -1.97
CA PHE A 165 -1.77 -10.56 -2.55
C PHE A 165 -3.28 -10.66 -2.71
N LEU A 166 -4.00 -9.64 -2.24
CA LEU A 166 -5.45 -9.53 -2.36
C LEU A 166 -5.83 -8.18 -2.99
N LEU A 167 -6.90 -8.19 -3.78
CA LEU A 167 -7.48 -6.99 -4.39
C LEU A 167 -8.34 -6.24 -3.35
N PRO A 168 -7.96 -5.02 -2.91
CA PRO A 168 -8.74 -4.26 -1.93
C PRO A 168 -10.00 -3.65 -2.53
N TYR A 169 -9.91 -3.08 -3.73
CA TYR A 169 -11.00 -2.37 -4.38
C TYR A 169 -11.66 -3.26 -5.43
N THR A 170 -12.54 -4.16 -4.97
CA THR A 170 -13.25 -5.14 -5.80
C THR A 170 -14.47 -4.55 -6.52
N LYS A 171 -15.05 -5.30 -7.47
CA LYS A 171 -16.33 -5.01 -8.14
C LYS A 171 -17.58 -5.28 -7.29
N ASP A 172 -17.42 -5.60 -6.00
CA ASP A 172 -18.57 -5.85 -5.13
C ASP A 172 -19.40 -4.57 -4.99
N LEU A 173 -20.63 -4.60 -5.51
CA LEU A 173 -21.56 -3.47 -5.50
C LEU A 173 -22.03 -3.10 -4.09
N ASN A 174 -21.88 -4.01 -3.12
CA ASN A 174 -22.20 -3.76 -1.71
C ASN A 174 -21.04 -3.12 -0.94
N ARG A 175 -19.87 -2.94 -1.57
CA ARG A 175 -18.69 -2.33 -0.96
C ARG A 175 -18.73 -0.82 -1.14
N ASN A 176 -18.56 -0.09 -0.04
CA ASN A 176 -18.36 1.36 -0.06
C ASN A 176 -16.93 1.73 -0.45
N GLY A 177 -16.70 3.02 -0.75
CA GLY A 177 -15.34 3.57 -0.85
C GLY A 177 -14.85 3.77 -2.28
N PHE A 178 -13.57 3.48 -2.51
CA PHE A 178 -12.95 3.65 -3.81
C PHE A 178 -13.61 2.76 -4.87
N LEU A 179 -13.64 3.22 -6.11
CA LEU A 179 -14.15 2.44 -7.24
C LEU A 179 -13.24 1.24 -7.54
N TYR A 180 -13.68 0.36 -8.43
CA TYR A 180 -12.93 -0.84 -8.79
C TYR A 180 -11.57 -0.51 -9.41
N GLU A 181 -10.50 -1.12 -8.91
CA GLU A 181 -9.13 -0.91 -9.38
C GLU A 181 -8.46 -2.27 -9.67
N PRO A 182 -8.61 -2.85 -10.87
CA PRO A 182 -8.09 -4.19 -11.22
C PRO A 182 -6.57 -4.32 -11.16
N TRP A 183 -5.84 -3.21 -11.03
CA TRP A 183 -4.38 -3.14 -10.93
C TRP A 183 -3.85 -3.16 -9.50
N HIS A 184 -4.65 -2.78 -8.50
CA HIS A 184 -4.19 -2.45 -7.15
C HIS A 184 -4.24 -3.70 -6.25
N TYR A 185 -3.09 -4.25 -5.89
CA TYR A 185 -3.00 -5.43 -5.02
C TYR A 185 -2.25 -5.14 -3.74
N SER A 186 -2.76 -5.65 -2.62
CA SER A 186 -2.22 -5.46 -1.28
C SER A 186 -1.68 -6.77 -0.73
N TYR A 187 -0.44 -6.76 -0.23
CA TYR A 187 0.15 -7.89 0.48
C TYR A 187 -0.45 -8.02 1.89
N SER A 188 -1.38 -8.96 2.04
CA SER A 188 -2.30 -9.09 3.18
C SER A 188 -1.60 -9.36 4.52
N GLU A 189 -0.55 -10.18 4.54
CA GLU A 189 0.16 -10.53 5.78
C GLU A 189 0.74 -9.30 6.52
N LEU A 190 1.07 -8.23 5.80
CA LEU A 190 1.55 -6.97 6.39
C LEU A 190 0.47 -5.89 6.42
N SER A 191 -0.39 -5.83 5.41
CA SER A 191 -1.34 -4.73 5.30
C SER A 191 -2.52 -4.84 6.27
N ILE A 192 -2.92 -6.05 6.66
CA ILE A 192 -3.95 -6.27 7.70
C ILE A 192 -3.48 -5.76 9.07
N PRO A 193 -2.31 -6.16 9.61
CA PRO A 193 -1.86 -5.62 10.90
C PRO A 193 -1.60 -4.12 10.85
N PHE A 194 -1.12 -3.57 9.73
CA PHE A 194 -0.96 -2.12 9.59
C PHE A 194 -2.29 -1.37 9.60
N LEU A 195 -3.33 -1.90 8.94
CA LEU A 195 -4.67 -1.34 9.02
C LEU A 195 -5.20 -1.41 10.47
N LYS A 196 -4.99 -2.53 11.16
CA LYS A 196 -5.37 -2.68 12.57
C LYS A 196 -4.71 -1.64 13.46
N GLU A 197 -3.41 -1.41 13.31
CA GLU A 197 -2.70 -0.36 14.04
C GLU A 197 -3.19 1.05 13.65
N TYR A 198 -3.42 1.28 12.36
CA TYR A 198 -3.93 2.57 11.86
C TYR A 198 -5.25 2.94 12.55
N ILE A 199 -6.19 1.99 12.63
CA ILE A 199 -7.50 2.18 13.27
C ILE A 199 -7.35 2.28 14.79
N LYS A 200 -6.59 1.37 15.42
CA LYS A 200 -6.37 1.34 16.87
C LYS A 200 -5.81 2.66 17.41
N HIS A 201 -4.87 3.26 16.67
CA HIS A 201 -4.20 4.49 17.08
C HIS A 201 -4.85 5.77 16.54
N LYS A 202 -6.03 5.64 15.91
CA LYS A 202 -6.80 6.75 15.32
C LYS A 202 -5.93 7.61 14.42
N MET A 203 -5.12 6.99 13.56
CA MET A 203 -4.12 7.68 12.75
C MET A 203 -4.75 8.72 11.81
N ILE A 204 -6.03 8.56 11.44
CA ILE A 204 -6.74 9.54 10.63
C ILE A 204 -6.88 10.91 11.31
N GLU A 205 -6.90 10.95 12.64
CA GLU A 205 -6.98 12.21 13.42
C GLU A 205 -5.66 13.00 13.37
N GLU A 206 -4.56 12.36 12.97
CA GLU A 206 -3.24 12.97 12.79
C GLU A 206 -3.05 13.59 11.39
N ILE A 207 -4.08 13.51 10.53
CA ILE A 207 -4.02 14.08 9.19
C ILE A 207 -4.25 15.58 9.28
N TYR A 208 -3.13 16.29 9.45
CA TYR A 208 -3.06 17.72 9.26
C TYR A 208 -1.78 18.08 8.52
N ASP A 209 -1.98 18.88 7.47
CA ASP A 209 -0.92 19.55 6.73
C ASP A 209 -1.55 20.76 6.01
N PRO A 210 -1.10 22.00 6.28
CA PRO A 210 -1.67 23.20 5.66
C PRO A 210 -1.46 23.25 4.14
N GLU A 211 -0.54 22.46 3.57
CA GLU A 211 -0.33 22.36 2.13
C GLU A 211 -1.33 21.43 1.43
N ILE A 212 -2.20 20.72 2.15
CA ILE A 212 -3.28 19.95 1.52
C ILE A 212 -4.35 20.93 1.02
N LEU A 213 -4.54 21.00 -0.29
CA LEU A 213 -5.63 21.80 -0.86
C LEU A 213 -6.99 21.23 -0.46
N GLY A 214 -7.89 22.10 -0.01
CA GLY A 214 -9.20 21.70 0.53
C GLY A 214 -9.17 21.20 1.99
N ILE A 215 -8.06 21.34 2.72
CA ILE A 215 -7.92 20.89 4.12
C ILE A 215 -9.02 21.41 5.05
N ASN A 216 -9.52 22.64 4.82
CA ASN A 216 -10.61 23.23 5.58
C ASN A 216 -11.96 22.48 5.45
N LYS A 217 -12.12 21.62 4.44
CA LYS A 217 -13.30 20.76 4.27
C LYS A 217 -13.10 19.38 4.89
N LEU A 218 -11.87 18.99 5.24
CA LEU A 218 -11.55 17.72 5.89
C LEU A 218 -11.78 17.82 7.41
N THR A 219 -13.03 18.11 7.79
CA THR A 219 -13.43 18.22 9.20
C THR A 219 -13.32 16.87 9.92
N LYS A 220 -13.32 16.87 11.26
CA LYS A 220 -13.37 15.63 12.05
C LYS A 220 -14.55 14.73 11.64
N SER A 221 -15.72 15.31 11.39
CA SER A 221 -16.90 14.56 10.94
C SER A 221 -16.68 13.93 9.57
N PHE A 222 -16.12 14.71 8.63
CA PHE A 222 -15.79 14.21 7.30
C PHE A 222 -14.78 13.07 7.36
N LEU A 223 -13.70 13.22 8.14
CA LEU A 223 -12.67 12.18 8.28
C LEU A 223 -13.24 10.91 8.93
N LYS A 224 -14.12 11.01 9.92
CA LYS A 224 -14.79 9.85 10.51
C LYS A 224 -15.61 9.09 9.47
N GLU A 225 -16.43 9.79 8.70
CA GLU A 225 -17.21 9.19 7.61
C GLU A 225 -16.29 8.60 6.52
N TYR A 226 -15.22 9.30 6.18
CA TYR A 226 -14.23 8.85 5.22
C TYR A 226 -13.54 7.55 5.68
N GLN A 227 -13.21 7.41 6.96
CA GLN A 227 -12.62 6.19 7.49
C GLN A 227 -13.56 4.99 7.30
N GLU A 228 -14.82 5.13 7.68
CA GLU A 228 -15.82 4.06 7.54
C GLU A 228 -16.05 3.71 6.07
N LYS A 229 -16.19 4.71 5.20
CA LYS A 229 -16.52 4.50 3.79
C LYS A 229 -15.33 4.07 2.93
N PHE A 230 -14.16 4.66 3.10
CA PHE A 230 -13.03 4.51 2.17
C PHE A 230 -11.86 3.71 2.74
N ILE A 231 -11.54 3.85 4.02
CA ILE A 231 -10.45 3.09 4.65
C ILE A 231 -10.92 1.66 4.98
N LEU A 232 -12.11 1.53 5.55
CA LEU A 232 -12.73 0.23 5.88
C LEU A 232 -13.59 -0.33 4.74
N GLY A 233 -13.93 0.48 3.73
CA GLY A 233 -14.61 0.07 2.51
C GLY A 233 -13.72 -0.68 1.52
N ILE A 234 -13.06 -1.74 1.98
CA ILE A 234 -12.20 -2.61 1.18
C ILE A 234 -12.72 -4.04 1.21
N ASN A 235 -12.11 -4.92 0.42
CA ASN A 235 -12.35 -6.36 0.48
C ASN A 235 -12.29 -6.86 1.93
N LYS A 236 -13.36 -7.53 2.41
CA LYS A 236 -13.49 -8.01 3.79
C LYS A 236 -12.35 -8.94 4.22
N LYS A 237 -11.69 -9.61 3.28
CA LYS A 237 -10.50 -10.46 3.55
C LYS A 237 -9.25 -9.66 3.97
N LEU A 238 -9.26 -8.33 3.81
CA LEU A 238 -8.21 -7.43 4.24
C LEU A 238 -8.56 -6.66 5.54
N LEU A 239 -9.69 -7.01 6.16
CA LEU A 239 -10.07 -6.52 7.49
C LEU A 239 -9.58 -7.51 8.57
N PHE A 240 -9.63 -7.09 9.83
CA PHE A 240 -9.07 -7.80 10.99
C PHE A 240 -10.14 -8.19 12.02
#